data_AF-A0A6V7X7W1-F1
#
_entry.id   AF-A0A6V7X7W1-F1
#
_cell.length_a   1.000
_cell.length_b   1.000
_cell.length_c   1.000
_cell.angle_alpha   90.00
_cell.angle_beta   90.00
_cell.angle_gamma   90.00
#
_symmetry.space_group_name_H-M   'P 1'
#
loop_
_entity.id
_entity.type
_entity.pdbx_description
1 polymer ?
#
loop_
_entity_poly.entity_id
_entity_poly.type
_entity_poly.pdbx_seq_one_letter_code
_entity_poly.pdbx_strand_id
1 'polypeptide(L)'
;MDQAGVDVILIGDSLGCVIQGKQNTLSVSLEDIIYHTKIVSNGIKRALLVADLPFSCSYNIEKVIESSVSLLSKAGAAAVKLEIPSNSELHLKMLRELNSLSIPVFAHIGLTPQSVHSLGGYQVQGNSKSKRTAEELLELAIQVEKCGASAVVLECVPKDLVKQITDSLKIPTIGIGAGIHCDGQILVVNIY
;
A
#
# COMPACT_ATOMS: atom_id res chain seq x y z
N MET A 1 11.79 16.71 -0.14
CA MET A 1 11.14 15.75 -1.06
C MET A 1 10.27 16.47 -2.07
N ASP A 2 9.24 17.21 -1.63
CA ASP A 2 8.33 17.92 -2.55
C ASP A 2 9.05 18.88 -3.52
N GLN A 3 9.93 19.75 -3.01
CA GLN A 3 10.77 20.63 -3.84
C GLN A 3 11.76 19.89 -4.76
N ALA A 4 12.09 18.64 -4.43
CA ALA A 4 12.99 17.81 -5.22
C ALA A 4 12.26 17.06 -6.35
N GLY A 5 10.96 17.31 -6.55
CA GLY A 5 10.19 16.71 -7.63
C GLY A 5 9.63 15.31 -7.32
N VAL A 6 9.57 14.90 -6.05
CA VAL A 6 8.87 13.64 -5.68
C VAL A 6 7.37 13.79 -5.92
N ASP A 7 6.76 12.88 -6.69
CA ASP A 7 5.36 12.97 -7.09
C ASP A 7 4.38 12.44 -6.03
N VAL A 8 4.78 11.41 -5.29
CA VAL A 8 4.00 10.78 -4.23
C VAL A 8 4.81 10.72 -2.95
N ILE A 9 4.25 11.21 -1.85
CA ILE A 9 4.80 11.03 -0.50
C ILE A 9 3.84 10.12 0.27
N LEU A 10 4.35 8.99 0.74
CA LEU A 10 3.59 8.02 1.53
C LEU A 10 3.98 8.12 3.00
N ILE A 11 3.00 8.37 3.86
CA ILE A 11 3.11 8.19 5.30
C ILE A 11 2.83 6.73 5.59
N GLY A 12 3.88 5.93 5.49
CA GLY A 12 3.79 4.49 5.62
C GLY A 12 3.95 4.01 7.07
N ASP A 13 3.32 2.89 7.40
CA ASP A 13 3.49 2.21 8.69
C ASP A 13 4.93 1.70 8.92
N SER A 14 5.78 1.73 7.88
CA SER A 14 7.24 1.61 7.98
C SER A 14 7.86 2.50 9.06
N LEU A 15 7.21 3.61 9.44
CA LEU A 15 7.59 4.46 10.57
C LEU A 15 7.71 3.67 11.89
N GLY A 16 6.95 2.58 12.06
CA GLY A 16 7.06 1.71 13.21
C GLY A 16 8.46 1.13 13.36
N CYS A 17 9.05 0.73 12.23
CA CYS A 17 10.44 0.32 12.19
C CYS A 17 11.36 1.55 12.30
N VAL A 18 11.37 2.41 11.29
CA VAL A 18 12.45 3.41 11.10
C VAL A 18 12.39 4.62 12.03
N ILE A 19 11.25 4.91 12.67
CA ILE A 19 11.09 6.01 13.62
C ILE A 19 10.90 5.48 15.05
N GLN A 20 9.99 4.51 15.23
CA GLN A 20 9.64 3.99 16.56
C GLN A 20 10.57 2.86 17.05
N GLY A 21 11.46 2.34 16.19
CA GLY A 21 12.43 1.30 16.54
C GLY A 21 11.81 -0.08 16.81
N LYS A 22 10.62 -0.35 16.26
CA LYS A 22 9.89 -1.61 16.44
C LYS A 22 10.38 -2.67 15.45
N GLN A 23 10.17 -3.93 15.80
CA GLN A 23 10.60 -5.07 14.97
C GLN A 23 9.77 -5.22 13.69
N ASN A 24 8.53 -4.73 13.67
CA ASN A 24 7.62 -4.76 12.54
C ASN A 24 6.62 -3.60 12.65
N THR A 25 5.71 -3.49 11.68
CA THR A 25 4.76 -2.37 11.57
C THR A 25 3.44 -2.61 12.31
N LEU A 26 3.22 -3.80 12.90
CA LEU A 26 1.93 -4.20 13.48
C LEU A 26 1.50 -3.34 14.67
N SER A 27 2.46 -2.75 15.39
CA SER A 27 2.18 -1.90 16.56
C SER A 27 1.87 -0.45 16.20
N VAL A 28 1.95 -0.06 14.93
CA VAL A 28 1.64 1.31 14.50
C VAL A 28 0.15 1.57 14.65
N SER A 29 -0.20 2.64 15.37
CA SER A 29 -1.57 3.05 15.59
C SER A 29 -2.09 3.96 14.47
N LEU A 30 -3.41 4.11 14.39
CA LEU A 30 -4.02 5.11 13.51
C LEU A 30 -3.60 6.53 13.91
N GLU A 31 -3.48 6.78 15.21
CA GLU A 31 -3.06 8.07 15.76
C GLU A 31 -1.64 8.43 15.32
N ASP A 32 -0.73 7.46 15.26
CA ASP A 32 0.63 7.65 14.73
C ASP A 32 0.58 8.11 13.26
N ILE A 33 -0.18 7.39 12.41
CA ILE A 33 -0.30 7.75 11.00
C ILE A 33 -0.95 9.14 10.86
N ILE A 34 -2.03 9.44 11.60
CA ILE A 34 -2.68 10.76 11.58
C ILE A 34 -1.70 11.86 11.98
N TYR A 35 -0.92 11.65 13.04
CA TYR A 35 0.06 12.62 13.52
C TYR A 35 1.12 12.93 12.45
N HIS A 36 1.73 11.89 11.89
CA HIS A 36 2.76 12.07 10.85
C HIS A 36 2.18 12.64 9.55
N THR A 37 0.95 12.27 9.19
CA THR A 37 0.25 12.81 8.01
C THR A 37 0.01 14.31 8.15
N LYS A 38 -0.44 14.78 9.31
CA LYS A 38 -0.61 16.23 9.59
C LYS A 38 0.69 17.01 9.49
N ILE A 39 1.80 16.43 9.96
CA ILE A 39 3.11 17.09 9.87
C ILE A 39 3.49 17.28 8.41
N VAL A 40 3.36 16.24 7.61
CA VAL A 40 3.76 16.29 6.20
C VAL A 40 2.80 17.12 5.37
N SER A 41 1.48 17.06 5.63
CA SER A 41 0.49 17.87 4.91
C SER A 41 0.78 19.37 5.00
N ASN A 42 1.34 19.84 6.13
CA ASN A 42 1.71 21.25 6.31
C ASN A 42 2.95 21.67 5.48
N GLY A 43 3.76 20.72 5.02
CA GLY A 43 5.03 20.98 4.33
C GLY A 43 5.00 20.74 2.82
N ILE A 44 3.98 20.04 2.31
CA ILE A 44 3.85 19.72 0.88
C ILE A 44 3.02 20.78 0.14
N LYS A 45 3.33 20.99 -1.13
CA LYS A 45 2.58 21.87 -2.04
C LYS A 45 2.13 21.17 -3.31
N ARG A 46 2.90 20.19 -3.80
CA ARG A 46 2.65 19.53 -5.10
C ARG A 46 2.40 18.03 -4.96
N ALA A 47 3.26 17.33 -4.22
CA ALA A 47 3.23 15.87 -4.11
C ALA A 47 1.87 15.36 -3.61
N LEU A 48 1.40 14.26 -4.20
CA LEU A 48 0.24 13.53 -3.70
C LEU A 48 0.59 12.90 -2.35
N LEU A 49 -0.14 13.27 -1.30
CA LEU A 49 0.03 12.67 0.02
C LEU A 49 -0.85 11.44 0.16
N VAL A 50 -0.22 10.30 0.35
CA VAL A 50 -0.88 9.02 0.64
C VAL A 50 -0.58 8.65 2.08
N ALA A 51 -1.55 8.11 2.80
CA ALA A 51 -1.37 7.62 4.16
C ALA A 51 -1.73 6.15 4.27
N ASP A 52 -0.95 5.37 5.01
CA ASP A 52 -1.27 3.97 5.25
C ASP A 52 -2.48 3.80 6.15
N LEU A 53 -3.30 2.80 5.83
CA LEU A 53 -4.17 2.19 6.83
C LEU A 53 -3.33 1.17 7.61
N PRO A 54 -3.03 1.43 8.89
CA PRO A 54 -2.23 0.49 9.67
C PRO A 54 -3.03 -0.78 9.96
N PHE A 55 -2.33 -1.86 10.32
CA PHE A 55 -2.93 -3.18 10.63
C PHE A 55 -4.14 -3.09 11.58
N SER A 56 -4.10 -2.17 12.54
CA SER A 56 -5.18 -1.92 13.51
C SER A 56 -6.49 -1.41 12.90
N CYS A 57 -6.53 -1.08 11.60
CA CYS A 57 -7.71 -0.51 10.93
C CYS A 57 -8.36 -1.44 9.89
N SER A 58 -7.63 -2.46 9.42
CA SER A 58 -8.02 -3.31 8.28
C SER A 58 -8.68 -4.64 8.68
N TYR A 59 -9.34 -4.69 9.84
CA TYR A 59 -10.01 -5.91 10.32
C TYR A 59 -11.52 -5.96 10.05
N ASN A 60 -12.17 -4.82 9.77
CA ASN A 60 -13.57 -4.75 9.33
C ASN A 60 -13.85 -3.52 8.45
N ILE A 61 -15.00 -3.53 7.76
CA ILE A 61 -15.37 -2.49 6.78
C ILE A 61 -15.66 -1.13 7.43
N GLU A 62 -16.39 -1.11 8.54
CA GLU A 62 -16.75 0.14 9.22
C GLU A 62 -15.49 0.88 9.69
N LYS A 63 -14.58 0.17 10.34
CA LYS A 63 -13.33 0.72 10.86
C LYS A 63 -12.43 1.24 9.74
N VAL A 64 -12.30 0.52 8.62
CA VAL A 64 -11.45 0.97 7.51
C VAL A 64 -12.00 2.25 6.88
N ILE A 65 -13.33 2.38 6.77
CA ILE A 65 -14.00 3.59 6.27
C ILE A 65 -13.76 4.75 7.23
N GLU A 66 -14.05 4.60 8.52
CA GLU A 66 -13.84 5.66 9.53
C GLU A 66 -12.39 6.15 9.59
N SER A 67 -11.45 5.21 9.49
CA SER A 67 -10.01 5.48 9.52
C SER A 67 -9.59 6.24 8.27
N SER A 68 -10.07 5.81 7.10
CA SER A 68 -9.80 6.50 5.83
C SER A 68 -10.37 7.92 5.81
N VAL A 69 -11.62 8.09 6.24
CA VAL A 69 -12.24 9.41 6.36
C VAL A 69 -11.45 10.30 7.31
N SER A 70 -10.94 9.78 8.42
CA SER A 70 -10.10 10.54 9.35
C SER A 70 -8.76 10.96 8.74
N LEU A 71 -8.10 10.09 7.97
CA LEU A 71 -6.85 10.40 7.28
C LEU A 71 -7.04 11.50 6.21
N LEU A 72 -8.12 11.43 5.45
CA LEU A 72 -8.43 12.45 4.43
C LEU A 72 -8.86 13.77 5.07
N SER A 73 -9.93 13.75 5.88
CA SER A 73 -10.58 14.97 6.37
C SER A 73 -9.83 15.67 7.50
N LYS A 74 -9.13 14.92 8.37
CA LYS A 74 -8.46 15.49 9.55
C LYS A 74 -6.95 15.58 9.39
N ALA A 75 -6.36 14.70 8.59
CA ALA A 75 -4.90 14.62 8.49
C ALA A 75 -4.33 15.19 7.18
N GLY A 76 -5.17 15.38 6.15
CA GLY A 76 -4.78 16.02 4.89
C GLY A 76 -4.19 15.06 3.85
N ALA A 77 -4.37 13.74 4.02
CA ALA A 77 -4.07 12.79 2.95
C ALA A 77 -5.06 12.97 1.79
N ALA A 78 -4.60 12.75 0.56
CA ALA A 78 -5.43 12.75 -0.64
C ALA A 78 -5.88 11.33 -1.05
N ALA A 79 -5.19 10.31 -0.56
CA ALA A 79 -5.50 8.91 -0.77
C ALA A 79 -5.03 8.06 0.43
N VAL A 80 -5.55 6.85 0.55
CA VAL A 80 -5.06 5.85 1.52
C VAL A 80 -4.36 4.69 0.84
N LYS A 81 -3.43 4.03 1.53
CA LYS A 81 -2.86 2.74 1.10
C LYS A 81 -3.44 1.62 1.97
N LEU A 82 -3.90 0.54 1.34
CA LEU A 82 -4.46 -0.64 2.00
C LEU A 82 -3.74 -1.90 1.50
N GLU A 83 -3.18 -2.68 2.42
CA GLU A 83 -2.62 -3.98 2.10
C GLU A 83 -3.73 -5.00 1.82
N ILE A 84 -3.60 -5.74 0.73
CA ILE A 84 -4.56 -6.76 0.32
C ILE A 84 -3.85 -8.11 0.37
N PRO A 85 -3.98 -8.86 1.48
CA PRO A 85 -3.40 -10.20 1.58
C PRO A 85 -3.96 -11.11 0.49
N SER A 86 -3.14 -12.06 0.03
CA SER A 86 -3.55 -13.06 -0.96
C SER A 86 -4.84 -13.77 -0.55
N ASN A 87 -5.76 -13.95 -1.50
CA ASN A 87 -7.06 -14.61 -1.29
C ASN A 87 -7.98 -13.95 -0.24
N SER A 88 -7.81 -12.66 0.07
CA SER A 88 -8.63 -11.98 1.06
C SER A 88 -9.86 -11.27 0.46
N GLU A 89 -11.00 -11.97 0.41
CA GLU A 89 -12.27 -11.39 -0.04
C GLU A 89 -12.74 -10.23 0.86
N LEU A 90 -12.39 -10.25 2.16
CA LEU A 90 -12.71 -9.14 3.06
C LEU A 90 -12.04 -7.83 2.62
N HIS A 91 -10.75 -7.87 2.27
CA HIS A 91 -10.00 -6.68 1.85
C HIS A 91 -10.43 -6.20 0.46
N LEU A 92 -10.80 -7.11 -0.45
CA LEU A 92 -11.42 -6.73 -1.72
C LEU A 92 -12.76 -6.02 -1.51
N LYS A 93 -13.59 -6.48 -0.56
CA LYS A 93 -14.82 -5.78 -0.18
C LYS A 93 -14.53 -4.39 0.40
N MET A 94 -13.58 -4.29 1.33
CA MET A 94 -13.14 -3.00 1.88
C MET A 94 -12.74 -2.02 0.77
N LEU A 95 -11.96 -2.47 -0.21
CA LEU A 95 -11.55 -1.67 -1.36
C LEU A 95 -12.75 -1.17 -2.18
N ARG A 96 -13.73 -2.05 -2.47
CA ARG A 96 -14.96 -1.67 -3.19
C ARG A 96 -15.76 -0.61 -2.43
N GLU A 97 -15.92 -0.78 -1.12
CA GLU A 97 -16.67 0.16 -0.27
C GLU A 97 -15.98 1.52 -0.22
N LEU A 98 -14.65 1.57 -0.02
CA LEU A 98 -13.87 2.82 -0.05
C LEU A 98 -14.01 3.53 -1.41
N ASN A 99 -13.89 2.79 -2.51
CA ASN A 99 -14.08 3.35 -3.84
C ASN A 99 -15.51 3.87 -4.06
N SER A 100 -16.53 3.19 -3.55
CA SER A 100 -17.93 3.64 -3.63
C SER A 100 -18.17 4.99 -2.94
N LEU A 101 -17.35 5.30 -1.92
CA LEU A 101 -17.34 6.57 -1.20
C LEU A 101 -16.39 7.60 -1.82
N SER A 102 -15.86 7.34 -3.02
CA SER A 102 -14.88 8.18 -3.72
C SER A 102 -13.60 8.44 -2.92
N ILE A 103 -13.20 7.48 -2.07
CA ILE A 103 -11.91 7.51 -1.36
C ILE A 103 -10.87 6.84 -2.27
N PRO A 104 -9.87 7.56 -2.78
CA PRO A 104 -8.82 6.96 -3.61
C PRO A 104 -7.96 5.99 -2.78
N VAL A 105 -7.72 4.79 -3.32
CA VAL A 105 -6.98 3.73 -2.62
C VAL A 105 -5.80 3.24 -3.46
N PHE A 106 -4.62 3.23 -2.85
CA PHE A 106 -3.45 2.53 -3.34
C PHE A 106 -3.50 1.12 -2.77
N ALA A 107 -3.81 0.12 -3.60
CA ALA A 107 -3.83 -1.27 -3.16
C ALA A 107 -2.39 -1.80 -3.08
N HIS A 108 -2.00 -2.41 -1.97
CA HIS A 108 -0.68 -3.00 -1.80
C HIS A 108 -0.76 -4.53 -1.84
N ILE A 109 -0.11 -5.14 -2.83
CA ILE A 109 -0.05 -6.59 -3.03
C ILE A 109 1.39 -7.06 -3.23
N GLY A 110 1.60 -8.38 -3.21
CA GLY A 110 2.92 -8.99 -3.12
C GLY A 110 3.26 -9.22 -1.66
N LEU A 111 4.45 -8.82 -1.22
CA LEU A 111 4.81 -8.88 0.19
C LEU A 111 4.05 -7.79 0.94
N THR A 112 3.13 -8.17 1.82
CA THR A 112 2.38 -7.25 2.68
C THR A 112 2.92 -7.33 4.12
N PRO A 113 3.77 -6.36 4.56
CA PRO A 113 4.36 -6.34 5.90
C PRO A 113 3.39 -6.56 7.06
N GLN A 114 2.14 -6.13 6.95
CA GLN A 114 1.11 -6.36 7.99
C GLN A 114 0.72 -7.84 8.12
N SER A 115 1.10 -8.67 7.14
CA SER A 115 0.93 -10.13 7.15
C SER A 115 2.22 -10.88 7.49
N VAL A 116 3.25 -10.21 8.05
CA VAL A 116 4.59 -10.79 8.28
C VAL A 116 4.57 -12.15 8.99
N HIS A 117 3.69 -12.34 9.98
CA HIS A 117 3.58 -13.61 10.69
C HIS A 117 2.95 -14.71 9.85
N SER A 118 1.88 -14.40 9.11
CA SER A 118 1.21 -15.35 8.21
C SER A 118 2.10 -15.74 7.02
N LEU A 119 2.94 -14.81 6.55
CA LEU A 119 3.89 -15.04 5.46
C LEU A 119 5.19 -15.72 5.91
N GLY A 120 5.42 -15.87 7.22
CA GLY A 120 6.66 -16.44 7.76
C GLY A 120 7.89 -15.54 7.56
N GLY A 121 7.69 -14.22 7.57
CA GLY A 121 8.72 -13.20 7.39
C GLY A 121 8.66 -12.46 6.05
N TYR A 122 9.69 -11.66 5.79
CA TYR A 122 9.82 -10.85 4.57
C TYR A 122 10.41 -11.68 3.43
N GLN A 123 9.54 -12.37 2.69
CA GLN A 123 9.92 -13.26 1.59
C GLN A 123 9.41 -12.75 0.24
N VAL A 124 10.12 -13.11 -0.84
CA VAL A 124 9.69 -12.83 -2.23
C VAL A 124 8.38 -13.55 -2.55
N GLN A 125 7.40 -12.82 -3.07
CA GLN A 125 6.07 -13.33 -3.43
C GLN A 125 5.96 -13.61 -4.93
N GLY A 126 5.14 -14.58 -5.34
CA GLY A 126 4.99 -14.95 -6.75
C GLY A 126 6.24 -15.62 -7.35
N ASN A 127 7.01 -16.35 -6.52
CA ASN A 127 8.25 -16.97 -6.96
C ASN A 127 8.05 -17.97 -8.12
N SER A 128 9.01 -18.00 -9.04
CA SER A 128 8.96 -18.83 -10.25
C SER A 128 9.00 -20.34 -9.99
N LYS A 129 9.27 -20.77 -8.75
CA LYS A 129 9.25 -22.18 -8.36
C LYS A 129 7.83 -22.72 -8.20
N SER A 130 6.82 -21.86 -8.12
CA SER A 130 5.41 -22.23 -8.12
C SER A 130 4.63 -21.35 -9.09
N LYS A 131 4.34 -21.86 -10.31
CA LYS A 131 3.51 -21.13 -11.30
C LYS A 131 2.19 -20.64 -10.71
N ARG A 132 1.61 -21.43 -9.82
CA ARG A 132 0.36 -21.13 -9.12
C ARG A 132 0.43 -19.82 -8.33
N THR A 133 1.53 -19.52 -7.64
CA THR A 133 1.61 -18.29 -6.83
C THR A 133 1.80 -17.05 -7.70
N ALA A 134 2.40 -17.18 -8.88
CA ALA A 134 2.51 -16.10 -9.85
C ALA A 134 1.15 -15.78 -10.50
N GLU A 135 0.41 -16.81 -10.91
CA GLU A 135 -0.95 -16.70 -11.46
C GLU A 135 -1.91 -16.08 -10.43
N GLU A 136 -1.89 -16.55 -9.17
CA GLU A 136 -2.71 -16.00 -8.08
C GLU A 136 -2.43 -14.51 -7.84
N LEU A 137 -1.17 -14.06 -7.92
CA LEU A 137 -0.83 -12.65 -7.74
C LEU A 137 -1.26 -11.78 -8.93
N LEU A 138 -1.14 -12.28 -10.17
CA LEU A 138 -1.66 -11.60 -11.35
C LEU A 138 -3.18 -11.46 -11.29
N GLU A 139 -3.88 -12.53 -10.92
CA GLU A 139 -5.34 -12.50 -10.73
C GLU A 139 -5.73 -11.50 -9.64
N LEU A 140 -5.02 -11.49 -8.51
CA LEU A 140 -5.25 -10.52 -7.44
C LEU A 140 -5.04 -9.08 -7.94
N ALA A 141 -4.00 -8.81 -8.72
CA ALA A 141 -3.74 -7.49 -9.30
C ALA A 141 -4.93 -7.00 -10.16
N ILE A 142 -5.45 -7.89 -11.00
CA ILE A 142 -6.63 -7.60 -11.83
C ILE A 142 -7.88 -7.40 -10.95
N GLN A 143 -8.02 -8.17 -9.87
CA GLN A 143 -9.15 -8.04 -8.94
C GLN A 143 -9.13 -6.72 -8.18
N VAL A 144 -7.97 -6.27 -7.68
CA VAL A 144 -7.89 -4.98 -6.97
C VAL A 144 -8.20 -3.82 -7.89
N GLU A 145 -7.76 -3.85 -9.15
CA GLU A 145 -8.17 -2.85 -10.15
C GLU A 145 -9.68 -2.86 -10.36
N LYS A 146 -10.30 -4.04 -10.57
CA LYS A 146 -11.76 -4.16 -10.72
C LYS A 146 -12.54 -3.67 -9.51
N CYS A 147 -11.95 -3.75 -8.32
CA CYS A 147 -12.54 -3.23 -7.09
C CYS A 147 -12.41 -1.71 -6.94
N GLY A 148 -11.64 -1.04 -7.82
CA GLY A 148 -11.52 0.41 -7.86
C GLY A 148 -10.26 0.97 -7.22
N ALA A 149 -9.17 0.17 -7.12
CA ALA A 149 -7.87 0.73 -6.77
C ALA A 149 -7.48 1.86 -7.74
N SER A 150 -6.91 2.94 -7.21
CA SER A 150 -6.39 4.06 -7.99
C SER A 150 -4.95 3.85 -8.46
N ALA A 151 -4.21 3.01 -7.73
CA ALA A 151 -2.86 2.55 -8.05
C ALA A 151 -2.60 1.20 -7.36
N VAL A 152 -1.59 0.46 -7.83
CA VAL A 152 -1.15 -0.80 -7.19
C VAL A 152 0.30 -0.70 -6.77
N VAL A 153 0.58 -0.85 -5.49
CA VAL A 153 1.93 -1.05 -4.97
C VAL A 153 2.28 -2.55 -5.07
N LEU A 154 3.42 -2.85 -5.69
CA LEU A 154 3.98 -4.19 -5.82
C LEU A 154 5.27 -4.26 -4.99
N GLU A 155 5.27 -5.08 -3.95
CA GLU A 155 6.45 -5.26 -3.08
C GLU A 155 7.06 -6.66 -3.18
N CYS A 156 8.38 -6.70 -3.39
CA CYS A 156 9.18 -7.94 -3.43
C CYS A 156 8.60 -9.01 -4.39
N VAL A 157 8.28 -8.60 -5.62
CA VAL A 157 7.73 -9.45 -6.69
C VAL A 157 8.77 -9.64 -7.81
N PRO A 158 8.94 -10.84 -8.39
CA PRO A 158 9.86 -11.09 -9.49
C PRO A 158 9.60 -10.18 -10.70
N LYS A 159 10.70 -9.68 -11.28
CA LYS A 159 10.70 -8.72 -12.40
C LYS A 159 9.81 -9.12 -13.58
N ASP A 160 9.84 -10.39 -13.99
CA ASP A 160 9.06 -10.86 -15.13
C ASP A 160 7.55 -10.85 -14.84
N LEU A 161 7.16 -11.15 -13.60
CA LEU A 161 5.76 -11.09 -13.16
C LEU A 161 5.30 -9.64 -13.00
N VAL A 162 6.16 -8.76 -12.47
CA VAL A 162 5.88 -7.32 -12.39
C VAL A 162 5.60 -6.73 -13.76
N LYS A 163 6.38 -7.11 -14.78
CA LYS A 163 6.12 -6.69 -16.15
C LYS A 163 4.74 -7.15 -16.62
N GLN A 164 4.40 -8.43 -16.40
CA GLN A 164 3.10 -8.97 -16.80
C GLN A 164 1.94 -8.26 -16.10
N ILE A 165 2.06 -8.01 -14.79
CA ILE A 165 1.05 -7.27 -14.02
C ILE A 165 0.91 -5.85 -14.57
N THR A 166 2.02 -5.14 -14.74
CA THR A 166 2.01 -3.73 -15.22
C THR A 166 1.39 -3.62 -16.61
N ASP A 167 1.75 -4.52 -17.53
CA ASP A 167 1.17 -4.56 -18.89
C ASP A 167 -0.34 -4.91 -18.88
N SER A 168 -0.84 -5.56 -17.82
CA SER A 168 -2.24 -6.03 -17.71
C SER A 168 -3.18 -5.01 -17.07
N LEU A 169 -2.66 -4.07 -16.28
CA LEU A 169 -3.44 -3.06 -15.58
C LEU A 169 -3.51 -1.76 -16.38
N LYS A 170 -4.60 -1.00 -16.18
CA LYS A 170 -4.81 0.35 -16.70
C LYS A 170 -4.44 1.43 -15.67
N ILE A 171 -4.46 1.07 -14.39
CA ILE A 171 -4.02 1.93 -13.28
C ILE A 171 -2.51 1.82 -13.07
N PRO A 172 -1.84 2.88 -12.57
CA PRO A 172 -0.40 2.87 -12.38
C PRO A 172 0.04 1.85 -11.34
N THR A 173 1.17 1.21 -11.64
CA THR A 173 1.90 0.32 -10.73
C THR A 173 3.07 1.05 -10.09
N ILE A 174 3.33 0.80 -8.81
CA ILE A 174 4.40 1.42 -8.03
C ILE A 174 5.23 0.31 -7.39
N GLY A 175 6.50 0.21 -7.77
CA GLY A 175 7.40 -0.85 -7.31
C GLY A 175 8.19 -0.50 -6.06
N ILE A 176 8.38 -1.49 -5.19
CA ILE A 176 9.42 -1.49 -4.15
C ILE A 176 10.03 -2.91 -4.07
N GLY A 177 11.31 -3.04 -4.40
CA GLY A 177 11.91 -4.37 -4.60
C GLY A 177 11.26 -5.18 -5.74
N ALA A 178 10.60 -4.50 -6.69
CA ALA A 178 9.83 -5.09 -7.79
C ALA A 178 10.49 -4.88 -9.18
N GLY A 179 11.73 -4.38 -9.21
CA GLY A 179 12.44 -4.08 -10.46
C GLY A 179 11.90 -2.85 -11.19
N ILE A 180 12.32 -2.70 -12.45
CA ILE A 180 12.18 -1.45 -13.22
C ILE A 180 10.91 -1.35 -14.07
N HIS A 181 10.03 -2.36 -14.03
CA HIS A 181 8.92 -2.45 -14.97
C HIS A 181 7.62 -1.81 -14.47
N CYS A 182 7.56 -1.35 -13.22
CA CYS A 182 6.45 -0.54 -12.73
C CYS A 182 6.50 0.90 -13.30
N ASP A 183 5.34 1.56 -13.34
CA ASP A 183 5.20 2.95 -13.81
C ASP A 183 5.86 3.98 -12.86
N GLY A 184 5.92 3.63 -11.57
CA GLY A 184 6.57 4.40 -10.52
C GLY A 184 7.37 3.53 -9.57
N GLN A 185 8.11 4.17 -8.67
CA GLN A 185 8.89 3.50 -7.64
C GLN A 185 8.67 4.20 -6.30
N ILE A 186 8.73 3.43 -5.21
CA ILE A 186 8.68 3.93 -3.85
C ILE A 186 9.78 3.31 -3.01
N LEU A 187 10.32 4.09 -2.09
CA LEU A 187 11.37 3.68 -1.17
C LEU A 187 11.12 4.29 0.20
N VAL A 188 11.54 3.59 1.25
CA VAL A 188 11.59 4.17 2.59
C VAL A 188 12.75 5.17 2.62
N VAL A 189 12.47 6.39 3.09
CA VAL A 189 13.44 7.51 3.06
C VAL A 189 14.67 7.22 3.92
N ASN A 190 14.47 6.50 5.03
CA ASN A 190 15.54 6.14 5.95
C ASN A 190 15.89 4.67 5.76
N ILE A 191 17.19 4.38 5.68
CA ILE A 191 17.74 3.02 5.67
C ILE A 191 18.69 2.95 6.87
N TYR A 192 18.62 1.88 7.65
CA TYR A 192 19.57 1.60 8.74
C TYR A 192 20.95 1.26 8.19
#